data_AF-A0A3A6RCG0-F1
#
_entry.id   AF-A0A3A6RCG0-F1
#
_cell.length_a   1.000
_cell.length_b   1.000
_cell.length_c   1.000
_cell.angle_alpha   90.00
_cell.angle_beta   90.00
_cell.angle_gamma   90.00
#
_symmetry.space_group_name_H-M   'P 1'
#
loop_
_entity.id
_entity.type
_entity.pdbx_description
1 polymer ?
#
loop_
_entity_poly.entity_id
_entity_poly.type
_entity_poly.pdbx_seq_one_letter_code
_entity_poly.pdbx_strand_id
1 'polypeptide(L)'
;MAEDHSDEQAKVAAGQAKARPNDSNDLIRQRRNKLRMDGASVAGQLKEDGVSDVWGLALSGGGIRSATFCLGLLRGLAKQKLLSRFDVLSTVSGGGYVGSMLGRLYDRELSGVAKPTGLDGVAAADRVEAAMADAESTWFGWWLRANGRYLAPAGLVDRLFAAAIYLRSLLALHFEFGLLAVLAGSLLAALDLGVWQLIANTGYAADPATLFHGLLLLKPWLPTAWLLLAVVLPIALHLGFTYWDTQWVTKRFGWYCVGKAALGAVLMAAALQVGQLMPPSPPLQDTVAFVNVLPAIAAAVTVLLATSALHASLTWCRVEPRGSREAGDHERQQDALAEMRNGLTFWLMVCLGITLLLLALGVAERLAWLLAFETRVFETLDLGILLAVISGAAQALMISLRTTKGREQKPAGATSLIVPHLLQLVGYLLTAALLVCWVSLVLKVTFAPVFPHLMLSGGKPPEVVEPEFVSGWLALL
;
A
#
# COMPACT_ATOMS: atom_id res chain seq x y z
N MET A 1 -64.64 46.72 -3.20
CA MET A 1 -63.43 46.49 -4.01
C MET A 1 -62.28 46.46 -3.02
N ALA A 2 -61.55 45.37 -2.77
CA ALA A 2 -61.64 43.98 -3.19
C ALA A 2 -60.56 43.25 -2.36
N GLU A 3 -60.87 42.73 -1.16
CA GLU A 3 -59.82 42.10 -0.32
C GLU A 3 -60.31 40.97 0.61
N ASP A 4 -61.60 40.63 0.62
CA ASP A 4 -62.13 39.60 1.54
C ASP A 4 -62.60 38.31 0.84
N HIS A 5 -62.46 38.23 -0.50
CA HIS A 5 -62.81 37.03 -1.27
C HIS A 5 -61.63 36.11 -1.60
N SER A 6 -60.39 36.53 -1.34
CA SER A 6 -59.19 35.73 -1.63
C SER A 6 -58.89 34.68 -0.55
N ASP A 7 -59.21 34.96 0.71
CA ASP A 7 -58.87 34.06 1.83
C ASP A 7 -59.88 32.91 2.00
N GLU A 8 -61.15 33.15 1.68
CA GLU A 8 -62.18 32.09 1.70
C GLU A 8 -62.01 31.14 0.50
N GLN A 9 -61.63 31.67 -0.67
CA GLN A 9 -61.26 30.83 -1.83
C GLN A 9 -59.94 30.09 -1.62
N ALA A 10 -58.96 30.66 -0.90
CA ALA A 10 -57.72 29.98 -0.54
C ALA A 10 -57.95 28.82 0.45
N LYS A 11 -58.87 28.97 1.41
CA LYS A 11 -59.25 27.88 2.34
C LYS A 11 -60.08 26.78 1.67
N VAL A 12 -60.97 27.12 0.73
CA VAL A 12 -61.71 26.13 -0.07
C VAL A 12 -60.79 25.40 -1.06
N ALA A 13 -59.81 26.11 -1.66
CA ALA A 13 -58.79 25.51 -2.52
C ALA A 13 -57.78 24.64 -1.75
N ALA A 14 -57.44 24.99 -0.50
CA ALA A 14 -56.60 24.17 0.36
C ALA A 14 -57.31 22.89 0.85
N GLY A 15 -58.64 22.92 0.98
CA GLY A 15 -59.47 21.75 1.32
C GLY A 15 -59.70 20.76 0.17
N GLN A 16 -59.30 21.11 -1.06
CA GLN A 16 -59.42 20.26 -2.25
C GLN A 16 -58.07 20.10 -2.97
N ALA A 17 -56.98 19.95 -2.22
CA ALA A 17 -55.79 19.32 -2.77
C ALA A 17 -56.17 17.89 -3.19
N LYS A 18 -56.56 17.74 -4.45
CA LYS A 18 -56.84 16.47 -5.13
C LYS A 18 -55.71 15.51 -4.76
N ALA A 19 -56.01 14.55 -3.89
CA ALA A 19 -55.04 13.61 -3.34
C ALA A 19 -54.14 13.13 -4.49
N ARG A 20 -52.82 13.35 -4.35
CA ARG A 20 -51.88 12.93 -5.40
C ARG A 20 -52.14 11.44 -5.65
N PRO A 21 -52.36 11.00 -6.89
CA PRO A 21 -52.49 9.58 -7.16
C PRO A 21 -51.23 8.90 -6.62
N ASN A 22 -51.39 7.92 -5.74
CA ASN A 22 -50.34 7.19 -5.03
C ASN A 22 -49.60 7.95 -3.91
N ASP A 23 -50.30 8.69 -3.05
CA ASP A 23 -49.72 8.97 -1.72
C ASP A 23 -49.53 7.64 -0.96
N SER A 24 -48.31 7.42 -0.45
CA SER A 24 -47.95 6.25 0.35
C SER A 24 -48.91 6.00 1.52
N ASN A 25 -49.38 7.06 2.19
CA ASN A 25 -50.33 6.94 3.29
C ASN A 25 -51.68 6.37 2.82
N ASP A 26 -52.13 6.77 1.63
CA ASP A 26 -53.40 6.30 1.06
C ASP A 26 -53.30 4.84 0.61
N LEU A 27 -52.16 4.43 0.05
CA LEU A 27 -51.90 3.02 -0.28
C LEU A 27 -51.84 2.13 0.97
N ILE A 28 -51.24 2.61 2.06
CA ILE A 28 -51.20 1.91 3.35
C ILE A 28 -52.62 1.78 3.91
N ARG A 29 -53.42 2.86 3.90
CA ARG A 29 -54.83 2.82 4.31
C ARG A 29 -55.63 1.81 3.49
N GLN A 30 -55.49 1.84 2.16
CA GLN A 30 -56.17 0.90 1.26
C GLN A 30 -55.80 -0.55 1.58
N ARG A 31 -54.50 -0.83 1.75
CA ARG A 31 -54.01 -2.16 2.15
C ARG A 31 -54.63 -2.63 3.47
N ARG A 32 -54.57 -1.81 4.53
CA ARG A 32 -55.09 -2.17 5.87
C ARG A 32 -56.61 -2.38 5.85
N ASN A 33 -57.35 -1.55 5.13
CA ASN A 33 -58.79 -1.72 4.94
C ASN A 33 -59.10 -3.02 4.21
N LYS A 34 -58.34 -3.34 3.16
CA LYS A 34 -58.48 -4.62 2.46
C LYS A 34 -58.22 -5.81 3.37
N LEU A 35 -57.18 -5.76 4.22
CA LEU A 35 -56.91 -6.82 5.19
C LEU A 35 -58.07 -7.04 6.16
N ARG A 36 -58.76 -5.98 6.59
CA ARG A 36 -59.97 -6.10 7.44
C ARG A 36 -61.14 -6.72 6.68
N MET A 37 -61.41 -6.22 5.48
CA MET A 37 -62.50 -6.73 4.62
C MET A 37 -62.31 -8.21 4.27
N ASP A 38 -61.07 -8.61 4.02
CA ASP A 38 -60.70 -9.99 3.70
C ASP A 38 -60.61 -10.88 4.96
N GLY A 39 -60.80 -10.33 6.17
CA GLY A 39 -60.78 -11.08 7.43
C GLY A 39 -59.39 -11.56 7.87
N ALA A 40 -58.31 -10.85 7.48
CA ALA A 40 -56.95 -11.29 7.73
C ALA A 40 -56.59 -11.30 9.22
N SER A 41 -55.83 -12.31 9.64
CA SER A 41 -55.46 -12.52 11.06
C SER A 41 -54.71 -11.33 11.69
N VAL A 42 -53.94 -10.58 10.88
CA VAL A 42 -53.18 -9.41 11.31
C VAL A 42 -54.03 -8.14 11.46
N ALA A 43 -55.24 -8.11 10.89
CA ALA A 43 -56.00 -6.88 10.69
C ALA A 43 -56.39 -6.20 12.03
N GLY A 44 -56.69 -6.98 13.07
CA GLY A 44 -56.99 -6.49 14.42
C GLY A 44 -55.79 -5.90 15.16
N GLN A 45 -54.57 -6.09 14.64
CA GLN A 45 -53.33 -5.58 15.24
C GLN A 45 -52.85 -4.28 14.59
N LEU A 46 -53.47 -3.86 13.48
CA LEU A 46 -53.09 -2.69 12.70
C LEU A 46 -54.06 -1.53 12.96
N LYS A 47 -53.54 -0.31 13.09
CA LYS A 47 -54.36 0.91 13.28
C LYS A 47 -54.96 1.42 11.97
N GLU A 48 -56.13 2.06 12.05
CA GLU A 48 -56.95 2.49 10.89
C GLU A 48 -56.45 3.74 10.18
N ASP A 49 -55.78 4.65 10.88
CA ASP A 49 -55.42 5.97 10.36
C ASP A 49 -54.42 5.94 9.18
N GLY A 50 -53.72 4.82 8.99
CA GLY A 50 -52.70 4.58 7.97
C GLY A 50 -51.47 5.49 8.06
N VAL A 51 -51.30 6.16 9.19
CA VAL A 51 -50.15 7.03 9.47
C VAL A 51 -49.43 6.58 10.74
N SER A 52 -50.12 5.91 11.66
CA SER A 52 -49.50 5.36 12.87
C SER A 52 -49.09 3.89 12.71
N ASP A 53 -48.00 3.54 13.40
CA ASP A 53 -47.40 2.20 13.45
C ASP A 53 -47.18 1.61 12.05
N VAL A 54 -46.60 2.38 11.12
CA VAL A 54 -46.24 1.91 9.78
C VAL A 54 -44.92 1.17 9.83
N TRP A 55 -44.91 -0.09 9.39
CA TRP A 55 -43.70 -0.91 9.36
C TRP A 55 -43.22 -1.11 7.92
N GLY A 56 -41.96 -0.75 7.68
CA GLY A 56 -41.27 -0.96 6.41
C GLY A 56 -40.26 -2.10 6.50
N LEU A 57 -40.19 -2.93 5.46
CA LEU A 57 -39.15 -3.92 5.27
C LEU A 57 -38.29 -3.53 4.06
N ALA A 58 -36.97 -3.48 4.25
CA ALA A 58 -36.03 -3.20 3.17
C ALA A 58 -35.16 -4.43 2.88
N LEU A 59 -35.23 -4.96 1.65
CA LEU A 59 -34.42 -6.08 1.17
C LEU A 59 -33.26 -5.56 0.32
N SER A 60 -32.06 -5.65 0.88
CA SER A 60 -30.83 -5.11 0.28
C SER A 60 -30.33 -5.91 -0.93
N GLY A 61 -29.46 -5.29 -1.72
CA GLY A 61 -28.78 -5.88 -2.86
C GLY A 61 -27.63 -6.82 -2.48
N GLY A 62 -26.95 -7.36 -3.48
CA GLY A 62 -25.84 -8.32 -3.27
C GLY A 62 -25.94 -9.61 -4.10
N GLY A 63 -26.67 -9.57 -5.21
CA GLY A 63 -26.87 -10.71 -6.11
C GLY A 63 -27.60 -11.88 -5.45
N ILE A 64 -27.30 -13.10 -5.90
CA ILE A 64 -28.00 -14.32 -5.48
C ILE A 64 -27.82 -14.65 -3.99
N ARG A 65 -26.72 -14.20 -3.36
CA ARG A 65 -26.50 -14.38 -1.91
C ARG A 65 -27.53 -13.62 -1.09
N SER A 66 -27.71 -12.33 -1.42
CA SER A 66 -28.71 -11.51 -0.75
C SER A 66 -30.13 -12.05 -1.01
N ALA A 67 -30.41 -12.50 -2.24
CA ALA A 67 -31.70 -13.12 -2.57
C ALA A 67 -32.00 -14.34 -1.68
N THR A 68 -31.03 -15.25 -1.52
CA THR A 68 -31.20 -16.45 -0.70
C THR A 68 -31.40 -16.11 0.79
N PHE A 69 -30.65 -15.12 1.30
CA PHE A 69 -30.82 -14.63 2.67
C PHE A 69 -32.19 -13.98 2.88
N CYS A 70 -32.60 -13.08 1.98
CA CYS A 70 -33.89 -12.39 2.05
C CYS A 70 -35.05 -13.39 2.01
N LEU A 71 -34.97 -14.44 1.19
CA LEU A 71 -35.96 -15.51 1.17
C LEU A 71 -36.07 -16.21 2.54
N GLY A 72 -34.93 -16.52 3.17
CA GLY A 72 -34.88 -17.08 4.52
C GLY A 72 -35.46 -16.14 5.58
N LEU A 73 -35.18 -14.84 5.49
CA LEU A 73 -35.75 -13.80 6.36
C LEU A 73 -37.27 -13.74 6.25
N LEU A 74 -37.82 -13.62 5.03
CA LEU A 74 -39.26 -13.56 4.81
C LEU A 74 -39.96 -14.81 5.32
N ARG A 75 -39.34 -15.98 5.12
CA ARG A 75 -39.83 -17.25 5.68
C ARG A 75 -39.85 -17.24 7.21
N GLY A 76 -38.78 -16.76 7.84
CA GLY A 76 -38.70 -16.63 9.30
C GLY A 76 -39.80 -15.72 9.85
N LEU A 77 -40.03 -14.58 9.19
CA LEU A 77 -41.12 -13.65 9.52
C LEU A 77 -42.49 -14.31 9.34
N ALA A 78 -42.69 -15.03 8.24
CA ALA A 78 -43.95 -15.72 7.94
C ALA A 78 -44.28 -16.82 8.97
N LYS A 79 -43.28 -17.61 9.39
CA LYS A 79 -43.45 -18.62 10.45
C LYS A 79 -43.91 -18.03 11.78
N GLN A 80 -43.50 -16.79 12.06
CA GLN A 80 -43.89 -16.06 13.27
C GLN A 80 -45.15 -15.20 13.08
N LYS A 81 -45.81 -15.29 11.91
CA LYS A 81 -46.98 -14.45 11.53
C LYS A 81 -46.70 -12.94 11.61
N LEU A 82 -45.48 -12.56 11.26
CA LEU A 82 -45.02 -11.16 11.26
C LEU A 82 -44.89 -10.57 9.86
N LEU A 83 -44.91 -11.39 8.80
CA LEU A 83 -44.71 -10.91 7.42
C LEU A 83 -45.84 -9.98 7.00
N SER A 84 -47.08 -10.32 7.35
CA SER A 84 -48.27 -9.53 7.03
C SER A 84 -48.37 -8.21 7.81
N ARG A 85 -47.49 -7.95 8.79
CA ARG A 85 -47.46 -6.68 9.54
C ARG A 85 -46.78 -5.53 8.80
N PHE A 86 -45.89 -5.84 7.85
CA PHE A 86 -45.19 -4.81 7.09
C PHE A 86 -46.12 -4.19 6.04
N ASP A 87 -46.23 -2.86 6.05
CA ASP A 87 -47.05 -2.10 5.12
C ASP A 87 -46.28 -1.74 3.84
N VAL A 88 -44.96 -1.58 3.95
CA VAL A 88 -44.09 -1.15 2.85
C VAL A 88 -42.95 -2.13 2.67
N LEU A 89 -42.69 -2.50 1.41
CA LEU A 89 -41.53 -3.32 1.03
C LEU A 89 -40.67 -2.53 0.04
N SER A 90 -39.42 -2.26 0.43
CA SER A 90 -38.40 -1.68 -0.45
C SER A 90 -37.39 -2.74 -0.84
N THR A 91 -37.04 -2.83 -2.12
CA THR A 91 -36.11 -3.86 -2.61
C THR A 91 -35.13 -3.30 -3.62
N VAL A 92 -33.90 -3.81 -3.63
CA VAL A 92 -32.89 -3.47 -4.65
C VAL A 92 -32.10 -4.70 -5.09
N SER A 93 -31.79 -4.80 -6.40
CA SER A 93 -30.94 -5.84 -6.99
C SER A 93 -31.33 -7.26 -6.52
N GLY A 94 -30.45 -7.97 -5.79
CA GLY A 94 -30.70 -9.30 -5.24
C GLY A 94 -31.99 -9.42 -4.40
N GLY A 95 -32.30 -8.41 -3.59
CA GLY A 95 -33.56 -8.34 -2.84
C GLY A 95 -34.79 -8.17 -3.74
N GLY A 96 -34.60 -7.58 -4.93
CA GLY A 96 -35.64 -7.43 -5.94
C GLY A 96 -36.16 -8.77 -6.46
N TYR A 97 -35.30 -9.79 -6.63
CA TYR A 97 -35.77 -11.12 -7.03
C TYR A 97 -36.81 -11.69 -6.05
N VAL A 98 -36.53 -11.57 -4.75
CA VAL A 98 -37.43 -12.05 -3.70
C VAL A 98 -38.65 -11.16 -3.55
N GLY A 99 -38.47 -9.83 -3.62
CA GLY A 99 -39.59 -8.88 -3.58
C GLY A 99 -40.58 -9.08 -4.71
N SER A 100 -40.09 -9.24 -5.95
CA SER A 100 -40.93 -9.53 -7.11
C SER A 100 -41.60 -10.90 -7.00
N MET A 101 -40.90 -11.92 -6.48
CA MET A 101 -41.49 -13.24 -6.21
C MET A 101 -42.64 -13.14 -5.20
N LEU A 102 -42.44 -12.44 -4.07
CA LEU A 102 -43.49 -12.20 -3.09
C LEU A 102 -44.67 -11.43 -3.71
N GLY A 103 -44.39 -10.39 -4.48
CA GLY A 103 -45.42 -9.64 -5.21
C GLY A 103 -46.25 -10.53 -6.14
N ARG A 104 -45.63 -11.45 -6.88
CA ARG A 104 -46.34 -12.41 -7.74
C ARG A 104 -47.19 -13.41 -6.97
N LEU A 105 -46.82 -13.78 -5.74
CA LEU A 105 -47.66 -14.62 -4.88
C LEU A 105 -48.96 -13.89 -4.52
N TYR A 106 -48.87 -12.62 -4.13
CA TYR A 106 -50.06 -11.79 -3.86
C TYR A 106 -50.91 -11.57 -5.12
N ASP A 107 -50.28 -11.30 -6.27
CA ASP A 107 -50.98 -11.11 -7.55
C ASP A 107 -51.76 -12.37 -7.98
N ARG A 108 -51.16 -13.54 -7.82
CA ARG A 108 -51.81 -14.83 -8.12
C ARG A 108 -53.03 -15.10 -7.25
N GLU A 109 -52.96 -14.75 -5.97
CA GLU A 109 -54.07 -14.88 -5.02
C GLU A 109 -55.21 -13.90 -5.33
N LEU A 110 -54.88 -12.69 -5.78
CA LEU A 110 -55.87 -11.66 -6.16
C LEU A 110 -56.53 -11.97 -7.50
N SER A 111 -55.80 -12.58 -8.44
CA SER A 111 -56.28 -12.90 -9.79
C SER A 111 -57.25 -14.09 -9.84
N GLY A 112 -57.46 -14.82 -8.72
CA GLY A 112 -58.42 -15.93 -8.63
C GLY A 112 -58.07 -17.18 -9.45
N VAL A 113 -56.87 -17.24 -10.03
CA VAL A 113 -56.46 -18.28 -11.01
C VAL A 113 -56.31 -19.67 -10.38
N ALA A 114 -56.23 -19.79 -9.04
CA ALA A 114 -56.37 -21.05 -8.33
C ALA A 114 -56.62 -20.80 -6.83
N LYS A 115 -57.87 -20.84 -6.37
CA LYS A 115 -58.12 -21.04 -4.92
C LYS A 115 -57.92 -22.53 -4.63
N PRO A 116 -57.01 -22.93 -3.73
CA PRO A 116 -56.94 -24.30 -3.28
C PRO A 116 -58.28 -24.69 -2.64
N THR A 117 -58.81 -25.85 -3.01
CA THR A 117 -60.07 -26.37 -2.47
C THR A 117 -59.98 -26.48 -0.94
N GLY A 118 -60.94 -25.89 -0.22
CA GLY A 118 -61.01 -25.94 1.26
C GLY A 118 -60.39 -24.76 2.01
N LEU A 119 -59.93 -23.70 1.33
CA LEU A 119 -59.47 -22.43 1.94
C LEU A 119 -60.42 -21.26 1.68
N ASP A 120 -61.69 -21.56 1.40
CA ASP A 120 -62.73 -20.56 1.19
C ASP A 120 -62.95 -19.75 2.48
N GLY A 121 -62.84 -18.42 2.36
CA GLY A 121 -62.98 -17.49 3.50
C GLY A 121 -61.68 -17.13 4.22
N VAL A 122 -60.53 -17.71 3.85
CA VAL A 122 -59.22 -17.26 4.39
C VAL A 122 -58.76 -16.00 3.65
N ALA A 123 -58.13 -15.05 4.32
CA ALA A 123 -57.58 -13.87 3.64
C ALA A 123 -56.41 -14.24 2.72
N ALA A 124 -56.25 -13.51 1.60
CA ALA A 124 -55.12 -13.72 0.69
C ALA A 124 -53.77 -13.56 1.38
N ALA A 125 -53.65 -12.59 2.29
CA ALA A 125 -52.42 -12.36 3.06
C ALA A 125 -52.05 -13.56 3.95
N ASP A 126 -53.03 -14.14 4.64
CA ASP A 126 -52.79 -15.31 5.49
C ASP A 126 -52.38 -16.54 4.66
N ARG A 127 -52.94 -16.71 3.45
CA ARG A 127 -52.53 -17.78 2.52
C ARG A 127 -51.10 -17.61 2.00
N VAL A 128 -50.74 -16.40 1.55
CA VAL A 128 -49.36 -16.11 1.10
C VAL A 128 -48.38 -16.29 2.25
N GLU A 129 -48.72 -15.83 3.45
CA GLU A 129 -47.89 -16.00 4.65
C GLU A 129 -47.72 -17.48 5.01
N ALA A 130 -48.79 -18.28 4.99
CA ALA A 130 -48.70 -19.72 5.21
C ALA A 130 -47.83 -20.42 4.15
N ALA A 131 -48.01 -20.09 2.87
CA ALA A 131 -47.21 -20.64 1.78
C ALA A 131 -45.72 -20.26 1.90
N MET A 132 -45.42 -19.02 2.33
CA MET A 132 -44.04 -18.58 2.59
C MET A 132 -43.42 -19.28 3.80
N ALA A 133 -44.19 -19.52 4.86
CA ALA A 133 -43.74 -20.25 6.04
C ALA A 133 -43.38 -21.71 5.70
N ASP A 134 -44.20 -22.34 4.86
CA ASP A 134 -44.06 -23.73 4.43
C ASP A 134 -43.18 -23.92 3.19
N ALA A 135 -42.61 -22.85 2.62
CA ALA A 135 -41.86 -22.90 1.36
C ALA A 135 -40.73 -23.97 1.32
N GLU A 136 -40.18 -24.39 2.46
CA GLU A 136 -39.15 -25.45 2.54
C GLU A 136 -39.71 -26.87 2.35
N SER A 137 -40.98 -27.12 2.62
CA SER A 137 -41.62 -28.42 2.36
C SER A 137 -41.71 -28.71 0.86
N THR A 138 -41.62 -27.66 0.04
CA THR A 138 -41.66 -27.77 -1.41
C THR A 138 -40.32 -28.21 -1.97
N TRP A 139 -40.37 -28.99 -3.06
CA TRP A 139 -39.19 -29.37 -3.84
C TRP A 139 -38.30 -28.16 -4.17
N PHE A 140 -38.91 -27.03 -4.53
CA PHE A 140 -38.19 -25.82 -4.89
C PHE A 140 -37.45 -25.19 -3.70
N GLY A 141 -38.06 -25.20 -2.51
CA GLY A 141 -37.41 -24.74 -1.28
C GLY A 141 -36.22 -25.61 -0.88
N TRP A 142 -36.37 -26.94 -0.98
CA TRP A 142 -35.24 -27.87 -0.81
C TRP A 142 -34.14 -27.62 -1.85
N TRP A 143 -34.50 -27.47 -3.11
CA TRP A 143 -33.56 -27.24 -4.21
C TRP A 143 -32.77 -25.94 -4.02
N LEU A 144 -33.42 -24.83 -3.65
CA LEU A 144 -32.75 -23.56 -3.37
C LEU A 144 -31.78 -23.67 -2.19
N ARG A 145 -32.15 -24.40 -1.13
CA ARG A 145 -31.28 -24.63 0.02
C ARG A 145 -30.07 -25.50 -0.35
N ALA A 146 -30.28 -26.55 -1.13
CA ALA A 146 -29.23 -27.44 -1.59
C ALA A 146 -28.24 -26.73 -2.54
N ASN A 147 -28.74 -25.84 -3.40
CA ASN A 147 -27.96 -25.12 -4.41
C ASN A 147 -27.51 -23.71 -3.97
N GLY A 148 -27.79 -23.30 -2.73
CA GLY A 148 -27.30 -22.04 -2.16
C GLY A 148 -25.80 -22.04 -1.80
N ARG A 149 -25.09 -23.17 -2.01
CA ARG A 149 -23.64 -23.31 -1.73
C ARG A 149 -22.81 -22.61 -2.82
N TYR A 150 -22.51 -21.34 -2.59
CA TYR A 150 -21.84 -20.50 -3.59
C TYR A 150 -20.32 -20.65 -3.66
N LEU A 151 -19.64 -20.97 -2.55
CA LEU A 151 -18.17 -21.05 -2.52
C LEU A 151 -17.61 -22.34 -3.13
N ALA A 152 -18.39 -23.42 -3.17
CA ALA A 152 -18.01 -24.71 -3.74
C ALA A 152 -19.27 -25.52 -4.10
N PRO A 153 -20.07 -25.09 -5.09
CA PRO A 153 -21.29 -25.78 -5.52
C PRO A 153 -21.09 -27.26 -5.88
N ALA A 154 -19.96 -27.63 -6.51
CA ALA A 154 -19.55 -28.99 -6.84
C ALA A 154 -18.68 -29.67 -5.77
N GLY A 155 -18.56 -29.08 -4.56
CA GLY A 155 -17.86 -29.68 -3.43
C GLY A 155 -16.34 -29.75 -3.62
N LEU A 156 -15.79 -30.96 -3.79
CA LEU A 156 -14.35 -31.18 -3.86
C LEU A 156 -13.73 -30.60 -5.14
N VAL A 157 -14.43 -30.69 -6.27
CA VAL A 157 -13.93 -30.21 -7.57
C VAL A 157 -13.65 -28.70 -7.52
N ASP A 158 -14.57 -27.91 -6.97
CA ASP A 158 -14.39 -26.47 -6.86
C ASP A 158 -13.30 -26.09 -5.85
N ARG A 159 -13.13 -26.88 -4.79
CA ARG A 159 -12.03 -26.68 -3.83
C ARG A 159 -10.68 -26.98 -4.46
N LEU A 160 -10.59 -28.05 -5.26
CA LEU A 160 -9.38 -28.36 -6.03
C LEU A 160 -9.11 -27.28 -7.09
N PHE A 161 -10.14 -26.77 -7.76
CA PHE A 161 -10.01 -25.65 -8.69
C PHE A 161 -9.52 -24.38 -8.01
N ALA A 162 -10.08 -24.03 -6.85
CA ALA A 162 -9.62 -22.89 -6.05
C ALA A 162 -8.18 -23.07 -5.56
N ALA A 163 -7.82 -24.28 -5.10
CA ALA A 163 -6.45 -24.60 -4.71
C ALA A 163 -5.48 -24.52 -5.89
N ALA A 164 -5.87 -24.99 -7.07
CA ALA A 164 -5.08 -24.91 -8.29
C ALA A 164 -4.88 -23.46 -8.74
N ILE A 165 -5.93 -22.62 -8.70
CA ILE A 165 -5.80 -21.19 -8.98
C ILE A 165 -4.84 -20.53 -8.00
N TYR A 166 -4.99 -20.82 -6.71
CA TYR A 166 -4.13 -20.27 -5.67
C TYR A 166 -2.67 -20.68 -5.87
N LEU A 167 -2.41 -21.97 -6.11
CA LEU A 167 -1.06 -22.49 -6.35
C LEU A 167 -0.46 -21.88 -7.62
N ARG A 168 -1.23 -21.77 -8.71
CA ARG A 168 -0.79 -21.11 -9.95
C ARG A 168 -0.39 -19.66 -9.68
N SER A 169 -1.21 -18.91 -8.96
CA SER A 169 -0.93 -17.52 -8.60
C SER A 169 0.28 -17.39 -7.68
N LEU A 170 0.44 -18.31 -6.72
CA LEU A 170 1.60 -18.35 -5.84
C LEU A 170 2.89 -18.60 -6.63
N LEU A 171 2.89 -19.59 -7.52
CA LEU A 171 4.03 -19.92 -8.37
C LEU A 171 4.36 -18.79 -9.34
N ALA A 172 3.35 -18.20 -9.99
CA ALA A 172 3.53 -17.06 -10.89
C ALA A 172 4.17 -15.86 -10.16
N LEU A 173 3.68 -15.52 -8.96
CA LEU A 173 4.24 -14.44 -8.16
C LEU A 173 5.70 -14.70 -7.77
N HIS A 174 6.04 -15.92 -7.34
CA HIS A 174 7.42 -16.27 -7.00
C HIS A 174 8.33 -16.27 -8.23
N PHE A 175 7.82 -16.70 -9.39
CA PHE A 175 8.56 -16.68 -10.64
C PHE A 175 8.82 -15.24 -11.12
N GLU A 176 7.80 -14.39 -11.17
CA GLU A 176 7.92 -12.98 -11.56
C GLU A 176 8.83 -12.21 -10.59
N PHE A 177 8.65 -12.41 -9.29
CA PHE A 177 9.51 -11.81 -8.27
C PHE A 177 10.95 -12.30 -8.39
N GLY A 178 11.15 -13.61 -8.57
CA GLY A 178 12.47 -14.20 -8.76
C GLY A 178 13.17 -13.64 -10.00
N LEU A 179 12.44 -13.50 -11.11
CA LEU A 179 12.97 -12.90 -12.33
C LEU A 179 13.40 -11.44 -12.11
N LEU A 180 12.56 -10.63 -11.46
CA LEU A 180 12.90 -9.24 -11.13
C LEU A 180 14.10 -9.16 -10.17
N ALA A 181 14.17 -10.05 -9.18
CA ALA A 181 15.27 -10.12 -8.22
C ALA A 181 16.58 -10.55 -8.90
N VAL A 182 16.54 -11.49 -9.84
CA VAL A 182 17.70 -11.89 -10.66
C VAL A 182 18.14 -10.71 -11.52
N LEU A 183 17.24 -10.03 -12.23
CA LEU A 183 17.60 -8.85 -13.03
C LEU A 183 18.23 -7.73 -12.19
N ALA A 184 17.65 -7.43 -11.04
CA ALA A 184 18.20 -6.46 -10.11
C ALA A 184 19.58 -6.90 -9.57
N GLY A 185 19.72 -8.18 -9.22
CA GLY A 185 20.99 -8.78 -8.82
C GLY A 185 22.04 -8.75 -9.93
N SER A 186 21.64 -8.93 -11.19
CA SER A 186 22.54 -8.86 -12.35
C SER A 186 23.02 -7.45 -12.60
N LEU A 187 22.14 -6.45 -12.47
CA LEU A 187 22.53 -5.03 -12.55
C LEU A 187 23.50 -4.64 -11.44
N LEU A 188 23.26 -5.13 -10.22
CA LEU A 188 24.15 -4.93 -9.09
C LEU A 188 25.50 -5.64 -9.33
N ALA A 189 25.50 -6.90 -9.76
CA ALA A 189 26.72 -7.63 -10.08
C ALA A 189 27.52 -6.97 -11.22
N ALA A 190 26.85 -6.42 -12.23
CA ALA A 190 27.50 -5.64 -13.29
C ALA A 190 28.17 -4.37 -12.75
N LEU A 191 27.48 -3.65 -11.87
CA LEU A 191 28.03 -2.48 -11.18
C LEU A 191 29.27 -2.90 -10.37
N ASP A 192 29.17 -3.97 -9.61
CA ASP A 192 30.25 -4.48 -8.76
C ASP A 192 31.47 -4.85 -9.63
N LEU A 193 31.27 -5.68 -10.67
CA LEU A 193 32.33 -6.06 -11.60
C LEU A 193 32.99 -4.84 -12.25
N GLY A 194 32.19 -3.89 -12.72
CA GLY A 194 32.69 -2.68 -13.38
C GLY A 194 33.50 -1.79 -12.44
N VAL A 195 33.01 -1.56 -11.22
CA VAL A 195 33.70 -0.75 -10.22
C VAL A 195 34.99 -1.42 -9.77
N TRP A 196 34.95 -2.71 -9.43
CA TRP A 196 36.15 -3.43 -8.98
C TRP A 196 37.19 -3.60 -10.09
N GLN A 197 36.78 -3.83 -11.34
CA GLN A 197 37.68 -3.82 -12.49
C GLN A 197 38.32 -2.44 -12.69
N LEU A 198 37.54 -1.35 -12.55
CA LEU A 198 38.07 0.00 -12.68
C LEU A 198 39.08 0.31 -11.57
N ILE A 199 38.77 -0.07 -10.33
CA ILE A 199 39.68 0.10 -9.18
C ILE A 199 40.96 -0.71 -9.40
N ALA A 200 40.85 -1.96 -9.88
CA ALA A 200 42.02 -2.77 -10.22
C ALA A 200 42.88 -2.07 -11.28
N ASN A 201 42.30 -1.65 -12.41
CA ASN A 201 43.04 -1.03 -13.51
C ASN A 201 43.69 0.31 -13.13
N THR A 202 42.99 1.15 -12.36
CA THR A 202 43.47 2.49 -11.97
C THR A 202 44.43 2.44 -10.80
N GLY A 203 44.17 1.57 -9.82
CA GLY A 203 44.97 1.39 -8.63
C GLY A 203 46.38 0.86 -8.91
N TYR A 204 46.56 0.06 -9.96
CA TYR A 204 47.91 -0.35 -10.40
C TYR A 204 48.65 0.73 -11.20
N ALA A 205 47.95 1.74 -11.72
CA ALA A 205 48.51 2.74 -12.63
C ALA A 205 48.86 4.10 -11.96
N ALA A 206 48.17 4.48 -10.89
CA ALA A 206 48.36 5.76 -10.19
C ALA A 206 48.73 5.50 -8.72
N ASP A 207 49.87 6.02 -8.29
CA ASP A 207 50.48 5.92 -6.95
C ASP A 207 49.57 5.31 -5.84
N PRO A 208 49.74 4.01 -5.50
CA PRO A 208 48.72 3.17 -4.89
C PRO A 208 48.41 3.49 -3.43
N ALA A 209 49.15 4.38 -2.78
CA ALA A 209 48.98 4.60 -1.35
C ALA A 209 47.64 5.32 -1.03
N THR A 210 47.41 6.53 -1.52
CA THR A 210 46.28 7.35 -1.02
C THR A 210 44.90 6.78 -1.35
N LEU A 211 44.69 6.24 -2.56
CA LEU A 211 43.41 5.66 -2.97
C LEU A 211 43.11 4.35 -2.22
N PHE A 212 44.07 3.43 -2.13
CA PHE A 212 43.85 2.19 -1.38
C PHE A 212 43.80 2.42 0.13
N HIS A 213 44.57 3.37 0.71
CA HIS A 213 44.47 3.68 2.14
C HIS A 213 43.12 4.32 2.50
N GLY A 214 42.54 5.14 1.60
CA GLY A 214 41.17 5.65 1.74
C GLY A 214 40.10 4.57 1.65
N LEU A 215 40.26 3.60 0.74
CA LEU A 215 39.38 2.43 0.64
C LEU A 215 39.59 1.43 1.79
N LEU A 216 40.79 1.37 2.37
CA LEU A 216 41.12 0.52 3.52
C LEU A 216 40.38 0.96 4.79
N LEU A 217 40.10 2.26 4.98
CA LEU A 217 39.21 2.75 6.03
C LEU A 217 37.79 2.18 5.95
N LEU A 218 37.38 1.77 4.75
CA LEU A 218 36.07 1.19 4.47
C LEU A 218 36.08 -0.35 4.53
N LYS A 219 37.25 -0.95 4.79
CA LYS A 219 37.45 -2.40 4.84
C LYS A 219 37.02 -2.95 6.22
N PRO A 220 36.49 -4.19 6.32
CA PRO A 220 36.22 -5.17 5.26
C PRO A 220 34.77 -5.28 4.75
N TRP A 221 33.90 -4.28 4.96
CA TRP A 221 32.43 -4.47 4.89
C TRP A 221 31.67 -3.63 3.86
N LEU A 222 32.36 -2.84 3.01
CA LEU A 222 31.67 -1.86 2.16
C LEU A 222 30.99 -2.51 0.94
N PRO A 223 29.66 -2.40 0.81
CA PRO A 223 28.95 -2.68 -0.42
C PRO A 223 29.35 -1.68 -1.51
N THR A 224 29.52 -2.15 -2.73
CA THR A 224 29.88 -1.36 -3.89
C THR A 224 28.82 -0.29 -4.20
N ALA A 225 27.55 -0.58 -3.91
CA ALA A 225 26.46 0.40 -4.01
C ALA A 225 26.70 1.67 -3.15
N TRP A 226 27.38 1.56 -2.02
CA TRP A 226 27.67 2.72 -1.16
C TRP A 226 28.74 3.65 -1.72
N LEU A 227 29.54 3.20 -2.68
CA LEU A 227 30.48 4.10 -3.37
C LEU A 227 29.75 5.21 -4.13
N LEU A 228 28.53 4.94 -4.60
CA LEU A 228 27.67 5.95 -5.23
C LEU A 228 27.23 7.05 -4.24
N LEU A 229 27.23 6.78 -2.92
CA LEU A 229 26.94 7.79 -1.89
C LEU A 229 28.00 8.90 -1.88
N ALA A 230 29.23 8.62 -2.29
CA ALA A 230 30.28 9.63 -2.41
C ALA A 230 29.93 10.72 -3.45
N VAL A 231 29.01 10.44 -4.38
CA VAL A 231 28.50 11.40 -5.36
C VAL A 231 27.17 12.02 -4.89
N VAL A 232 26.24 11.21 -4.40
CA VAL A 232 24.89 11.68 -4.04
C VAL A 232 24.88 12.53 -2.76
N LEU A 233 25.66 12.18 -1.74
CA LEU A 233 25.68 12.91 -0.47
C LEU A 233 26.20 14.35 -0.63
N PRO A 234 27.30 14.63 -1.35
CA PRO A 234 27.72 16.02 -1.60
C PRO A 234 26.66 16.85 -2.32
N ILE A 235 25.91 16.27 -3.26
CA ILE A 235 24.81 16.98 -3.95
C ILE A 235 23.69 17.30 -2.96
N ALA A 236 23.28 16.32 -2.13
CA ALA A 236 22.26 16.54 -1.10
C ALA A 236 22.69 17.63 -0.09
N LEU A 237 23.95 17.59 0.36
CA LEU A 237 24.53 18.60 1.25
C LEU A 237 24.58 19.98 0.58
N HIS A 238 24.97 20.05 -0.69
CA HIS A 238 24.98 21.29 -1.48
C HIS A 238 23.58 21.91 -1.57
N LEU A 239 22.55 21.10 -1.87
CA LEU A 239 21.16 21.55 -1.91
C LEU A 239 20.66 22.01 -0.55
N GLY A 240 21.02 21.28 0.52
CA GLY A 240 20.72 21.67 1.90
C GLY A 240 21.36 23.02 2.28
N PHE A 241 22.65 23.22 1.99
CA PHE A 241 23.32 24.50 2.22
C PHE A 241 22.71 25.62 1.37
N THR A 242 22.42 25.37 0.09
CA THR A 242 21.78 26.35 -0.80
C THR A 242 20.41 26.78 -0.25
N TYR A 243 19.64 25.84 0.32
CA TYR A 243 18.37 26.14 0.96
C TYR A 243 18.53 27.13 2.13
N TRP A 244 19.52 26.90 3.01
CA TRP A 244 19.80 27.79 4.13
C TRP A 244 20.35 29.15 3.67
N ASP A 245 21.14 29.18 2.60
CA ASP A 245 21.70 30.40 2.02
C ASP A 245 20.60 31.36 1.53
N THR A 246 19.44 30.84 1.09
CA THR A 246 18.30 31.65 0.59
C THR A 246 17.84 32.74 1.56
N GLN A 247 18.03 32.55 2.87
CA GLN A 247 17.64 33.51 3.91
C GLN A 247 18.51 34.78 3.90
N TRP A 248 19.72 34.67 3.36
CA TRP A 248 20.75 35.70 3.44
C TRP A 248 20.94 36.45 2.12
N VAL A 249 20.52 35.87 1.00
CA VAL A 249 20.64 36.48 -0.34
C VAL A 249 19.94 37.83 -0.44
N THR A 250 18.79 38.01 0.21
CA THR A 250 18.02 39.27 0.23
C THR A 250 18.44 40.24 1.33
N LYS A 251 19.40 39.87 2.18
CA LYS A 251 19.83 40.66 3.35
C LYS A 251 21.29 41.08 3.19
N ARG A 252 22.18 40.55 4.04
CA ARG A 252 23.60 40.89 4.10
C ARG A 252 24.45 39.82 3.41
N PHE A 253 24.16 39.56 2.14
CA PHE A 253 24.76 38.45 1.41
C PHE A 253 26.29 38.51 1.35
N GLY A 254 26.88 39.69 1.15
CA GLY A 254 28.34 39.86 1.14
C GLY A 254 29.01 39.46 2.46
N TRP A 255 28.50 39.94 3.61
CA TRP A 255 29.02 39.58 4.92
C TRP A 255 28.79 38.10 5.25
N TYR A 256 27.70 37.53 4.78
CA TYR A 256 27.42 36.11 4.91
C TYR A 256 28.44 35.25 4.15
N CYS A 257 28.78 35.62 2.91
CA CYS A 257 29.83 34.97 2.13
C CYS A 257 31.20 35.06 2.80
N VAL A 258 31.56 36.22 3.37
CA VAL A 258 32.78 36.39 4.17
C VAL A 258 32.79 35.44 5.37
N GLY A 259 31.67 35.31 6.07
CA GLY A 259 31.51 34.37 7.18
C GLY A 259 31.71 32.90 6.76
N LYS A 260 31.12 32.47 5.64
CA LYS A 260 31.33 31.11 5.10
C LYS A 260 32.77 30.86 4.66
N ALA A 261 33.42 31.84 4.04
CA ALA A 261 34.83 31.74 3.65
C ALA A 261 35.75 31.63 4.89
N ALA A 262 35.49 32.44 5.92
CA ALA A 262 36.22 32.37 7.19
C ALA A 262 36.03 31.00 7.87
N LEU A 263 34.80 30.47 7.90
CA LEU A 263 34.52 29.14 8.44
C LEU A 263 35.28 28.05 7.67
N GLY A 264 35.27 28.07 6.34
CA GLY A 264 36.02 27.13 5.51
C GLY A 264 37.53 27.18 5.77
N ALA A 265 38.09 28.39 5.87
CA ALA A 265 39.50 28.59 6.21
C ALA A 265 39.86 28.05 7.60
N VAL A 266 38.99 28.24 8.60
CA VAL A 266 39.16 27.68 9.95
C VAL A 266 39.12 26.15 9.93
N LEU A 267 38.16 25.55 9.22
CA LEU A 267 38.06 24.10 9.07
C LEU A 267 39.31 23.50 8.40
N MET A 268 39.81 24.17 7.36
CA MET A 268 41.03 23.76 6.67
C MET A 268 42.27 23.85 7.59
N ALA A 269 42.42 24.98 8.29
CA ALA A 269 43.53 25.18 9.23
C ALA A 269 43.51 24.15 10.36
N ALA A 270 42.33 23.86 10.92
CA ALA A 270 42.15 22.84 11.95
C ALA A 270 42.50 21.44 11.43
N ALA A 271 42.05 21.07 10.22
CA ALA A 271 42.35 19.78 9.61
C ALA A 271 43.85 19.57 9.39
N LEU A 272 44.55 20.60 8.90
CA LEU A 272 46.01 20.57 8.71
C LEU A 272 46.76 20.50 10.05
N GLN A 273 46.30 21.22 11.07
CA GLN A 273 46.92 21.22 12.40
C GLN A 273 46.78 19.85 13.09
N VAL A 274 45.62 19.20 12.97
CA VAL A 274 45.42 17.83 13.49
C VAL A 274 46.37 16.85 12.81
N GLY A 275 46.61 17.00 11.51
CA GLY A 275 47.60 16.17 10.77
C GLY A 275 49.04 16.36 11.27
N GLN A 276 49.42 17.55 11.72
CA GLN A 276 50.76 17.84 12.23
C GLN A 276 50.99 17.39 13.69
N LEU A 277 49.94 17.28 14.49
CA LEU A 277 50.02 16.91 15.91
C LEU A 277 50.10 15.39 16.14
N MET A 278 49.85 14.58 15.11
CA MET A 278 49.93 13.12 15.20
C MET A 278 51.31 12.62 14.77
N PRO A 279 51.97 11.74 15.56
CA PRO A 279 53.27 11.19 15.18
C PRO A 279 53.16 10.30 13.94
N PRO A 280 54.19 10.27 13.06
CA PRO A 280 54.22 9.35 11.93
C PRO A 280 54.36 7.91 12.45
N SER A 281 53.25 7.19 12.54
CA SER A 281 53.20 5.76 12.86
C SER A 281 53.12 4.93 11.59
N PRO A 282 53.46 3.62 11.62
CA PRO A 282 53.40 2.76 10.44
C PRO A 282 52.01 2.77 9.78
N PRO A 283 51.93 2.64 8.44
CA PRO A 283 50.75 2.91 7.60
C PRO A 283 49.53 1.99 7.81
N LEU A 284 49.59 1.06 8.76
CA LEU A 284 48.61 -0.02 8.95
C LEU A 284 47.69 0.17 10.18
N GLN A 285 47.72 1.32 10.85
CA GLN A 285 46.77 1.63 11.92
C GLN A 285 45.61 2.50 11.39
N ASP A 286 44.38 1.99 11.46
CA ASP A 286 43.14 2.62 10.95
C ASP A 286 42.96 4.08 11.37
N THR A 287 43.48 4.45 12.54
CA THR A 287 43.41 5.80 13.10
C THR A 287 44.21 6.83 12.30
N VAL A 288 45.30 6.42 11.66
CA VAL A 288 46.20 7.32 10.90
C VAL A 288 45.72 7.51 9.45
N ALA A 289 45.04 6.51 8.88
CA ALA A 289 44.42 6.63 7.58
C ALA A 289 43.33 7.74 7.55
N PHE A 290 42.54 7.87 8.63
CA PHE A 290 41.48 8.89 8.71
C PHE A 290 42.05 10.32 8.78
N VAL A 291 43.10 10.52 9.59
CA VAL A 291 43.76 11.83 9.76
C VAL A 291 44.33 12.34 8.44
N ASN A 292 44.86 11.44 7.60
CA ASN A 292 45.40 11.80 6.28
C ASN A 292 44.34 12.25 5.28
N VAL A 293 43.08 11.85 5.46
CA VAL A 293 41.95 12.22 4.57
C VAL A 293 41.23 13.50 5.06
N LEU A 294 41.46 13.90 6.31
CA LEU A 294 40.78 15.06 6.93
C LEU A 294 40.99 16.39 6.17
N PRO A 295 42.18 16.74 5.65
CA PRO A 295 42.36 17.93 4.82
C PRO A 295 41.54 17.89 3.52
N ALA A 296 41.41 16.71 2.90
CA ALA A 296 40.61 16.54 1.68
C ALA A 296 39.11 16.71 1.98
N ILE A 297 38.63 16.22 3.12
CA ILE A 297 37.25 16.43 3.58
C ILE A 297 37.01 17.92 3.86
N ALA A 298 37.92 18.59 4.57
CA ALA A 298 37.81 20.02 4.85
C ALA A 298 37.82 20.87 3.56
N ALA A 299 38.62 20.48 2.56
CA ALA A 299 38.61 21.09 1.23
C ALA A 299 37.24 20.93 0.57
N ALA A 300 36.70 19.72 0.54
CA ALA A 300 35.40 19.42 -0.06
C ALA A 300 34.27 20.22 0.62
N VAL A 301 34.24 20.29 1.96
CA VAL A 301 33.26 21.10 2.70
C VAL A 301 33.41 22.58 2.37
N THR A 302 34.64 23.09 2.29
CA THR A 302 34.90 24.51 1.93
C THR A 302 34.39 24.83 0.52
N VAL A 303 34.64 23.93 -0.45
CA VAL A 303 34.11 24.04 -1.81
C VAL A 303 32.58 24.04 -1.78
N LEU A 304 31.95 23.11 -1.06
CA LEU A 304 30.48 23.04 -0.92
C LEU A 304 29.89 24.33 -0.32
N LEU A 305 30.54 24.92 0.69
CA LEU A 305 30.10 26.19 1.28
C LEU A 305 30.19 27.34 0.26
N ALA A 306 31.24 27.40 -0.55
CA ALA A 306 31.41 28.43 -1.56
C ALA A 306 30.43 28.26 -2.74
N THR A 307 30.30 27.04 -3.26
CA THR A 307 29.43 26.75 -4.41
C THR A 307 27.95 26.89 -4.05
N SER A 308 27.53 26.51 -2.84
CA SER A 308 26.14 26.71 -2.39
C SER A 308 25.75 28.18 -2.33
N ALA A 309 26.64 29.04 -1.84
CA ALA A 309 26.37 30.48 -1.80
C ALA A 309 26.26 31.06 -3.21
N LEU A 310 27.17 30.67 -4.11
CA LEU A 310 27.11 31.06 -5.52
C LEU A 310 25.81 30.57 -6.19
N HIS A 311 25.42 29.32 -5.94
CA HIS A 311 24.19 28.75 -6.47
C HIS A 311 22.95 29.53 -6.01
N ALA A 312 22.88 29.87 -4.72
CA ALA A 312 21.79 30.68 -4.17
C ALA A 312 21.75 32.09 -4.78
N SER A 313 22.91 32.72 -5.00
CA SER A 313 22.99 34.02 -5.68
C SER A 313 22.54 33.96 -7.13
N LEU A 314 22.99 32.96 -7.89
CA LEU A 314 22.67 32.83 -9.32
C LEU A 314 21.19 32.53 -9.55
N THR A 315 20.61 31.69 -8.69
CA THR A 315 19.16 31.38 -8.73
C THR A 315 18.34 32.59 -8.35
N TRP A 316 18.74 33.34 -7.31
CA TRP A 316 18.10 34.61 -6.98
C TRP A 316 18.12 35.59 -8.17
N CYS A 317 19.27 35.82 -8.81
CA CYS A 317 19.36 36.71 -9.97
C CYS A 317 18.47 36.31 -11.16
N ARG A 318 18.00 35.05 -11.22
CA ARG A 318 17.07 34.56 -12.26
C ARG A 318 15.61 34.77 -11.91
N VAL A 319 15.25 34.62 -10.63
CA VAL A 319 13.86 34.69 -10.15
C VAL A 319 13.52 36.08 -9.61
N GLU A 320 14.52 36.91 -9.32
CA GLU A 320 14.34 38.29 -8.85
C GLU A 320 13.48 39.11 -9.83
N PRO A 321 12.33 39.64 -9.39
CA PRO A 321 11.46 40.47 -10.22
C PRO A 321 12.22 41.74 -10.68
N ARG A 322 12.43 41.89 -11.99
CA ARG A 322 12.96 43.14 -12.56
C ARG A 322 11.83 44.18 -12.65
N GLY A 323 11.75 45.10 -11.68
CA GLY A 323 10.74 46.17 -11.64
C GLY A 323 11.04 47.24 -10.58
N SER A 324 10.55 48.47 -10.80
CA SER A 324 10.76 49.64 -9.95
C SER A 324 10.05 49.54 -8.59
N ARG A 325 10.79 49.92 -7.53
CA ARG A 325 10.39 49.99 -6.11
C ARG A 325 8.99 50.57 -5.88
N GLU A 326 7.98 49.72 -5.87
CA GLU A 326 6.60 50.05 -5.45
C GLU A 326 6.12 49.09 -4.36
N ALA A 327 5.04 49.47 -3.67
CA ALA A 327 4.54 48.82 -2.45
C ALA A 327 4.15 47.33 -2.60
N GLY A 328 4.14 46.76 -3.81
CA GLY A 328 3.91 45.34 -4.09
C GLY A 328 5.18 44.50 -4.30
N ASP A 329 6.38 45.05 -4.09
CA ASP A 329 7.64 44.34 -4.34
C ASP A 329 8.02 43.36 -3.22
N HIS A 330 7.58 43.61 -1.99
CA HIS A 330 7.88 42.71 -0.87
C HIS A 330 7.14 41.38 -0.98
N GLU A 331 5.87 41.38 -1.40
CA GLU A 331 5.10 40.14 -1.63
C GLU A 331 5.70 39.35 -2.81
N ARG A 332 5.99 40.02 -3.93
CA ARG A 332 6.64 39.38 -5.09
C ARG A 332 8.01 38.78 -4.77
N GLN A 333 8.80 39.43 -3.91
CA GLN A 333 10.07 38.86 -3.43
C GLN A 333 9.87 37.66 -2.50
N GLN A 334 8.84 37.67 -1.66
CA GLN A 334 8.52 36.51 -0.80
C GLN A 334 8.06 35.32 -1.63
N ASP A 335 7.25 35.54 -2.66
CA ASP A 335 6.81 34.50 -3.59
C ASP A 335 7.98 33.90 -4.37
N ALA A 336 8.89 34.73 -4.90
CA ALA A 336 10.11 34.28 -5.57
C ALA A 336 11.01 33.42 -4.66
N LEU A 337 11.17 33.82 -3.39
CA LEU A 337 11.90 33.03 -2.39
C LEU A 337 11.21 31.70 -2.08
N ALA A 338 9.88 31.69 -2.00
CA ALA A 338 9.09 30.49 -1.75
C ALA A 338 9.23 29.49 -2.91
N GLU A 339 9.16 29.97 -4.16
CA GLU A 339 9.35 29.15 -5.36
C GLU A 339 10.75 28.53 -5.40
N MET A 340 11.78 29.34 -5.17
CA MET A 340 13.17 28.87 -5.08
C MET A 340 13.35 27.79 -4.01
N ARG A 341 12.80 27.99 -2.81
CA ARG A 341 12.87 27.03 -1.71
C ARG A 341 12.11 25.74 -2.01
N ASN A 342 10.94 25.83 -2.64
CA ASN A 342 10.17 24.67 -3.04
C ASN A 342 10.93 23.83 -4.06
N GLY A 343 11.56 24.45 -5.06
CA GLY A 343 12.40 23.77 -6.04
C GLY A 343 13.60 23.06 -5.39
N LEU A 344 14.32 23.74 -4.49
CA LEU A 344 15.44 23.14 -3.76
C LEU A 344 15.00 21.98 -2.87
N THR A 345 13.86 22.11 -2.18
CA THR A 345 13.33 21.07 -1.29
C THR A 345 12.89 19.84 -2.09
N PHE A 346 12.30 20.03 -3.27
CA PHE A 346 11.93 18.93 -4.17
C PHE A 346 13.16 18.12 -4.59
N TRP A 347 14.22 18.79 -5.08
CA TRP A 347 15.44 18.10 -5.48
C TRP A 347 16.18 17.47 -4.30
N LEU A 348 16.17 18.13 -3.14
CA LEU A 348 16.73 17.57 -1.92
C LEU A 348 15.99 16.28 -1.51
N MET A 349 14.65 16.28 -1.57
CA MET A 349 13.83 15.08 -1.33
C MET A 349 14.20 13.95 -2.29
N VAL A 350 14.38 14.24 -3.58
CA VAL A 350 14.83 13.24 -4.58
C VAL A 350 16.21 12.68 -4.21
N CYS A 351 17.18 13.53 -3.89
CA CYS A 351 18.52 13.10 -3.50
C CYS A 351 18.52 12.27 -2.20
N LEU A 352 17.71 12.65 -1.21
CA LEU A 352 17.56 11.89 0.04
C LEU A 352 16.87 10.53 -0.23
N GLY A 353 15.88 10.49 -1.12
CA GLY A 353 15.25 9.24 -1.57
C GLY A 353 16.26 8.30 -2.23
N ILE A 354 17.10 8.82 -3.14
CA ILE A 354 18.19 8.06 -3.77
C ILE A 354 19.20 7.60 -2.72
N THR A 355 19.55 8.45 -1.75
CA THR A 355 20.46 8.11 -0.65
C THR A 355 19.92 6.94 0.17
N LEU A 356 18.64 6.97 0.56
CA LEU A 356 18.00 5.88 1.30
C LEU A 356 17.95 4.59 0.47
N LEU A 357 17.68 4.69 -0.84
CA LEU A 357 17.70 3.55 -1.74
C LEU A 357 19.09 2.91 -1.82
N LEU A 358 20.15 3.71 -2.00
CA LEU A 358 21.53 3.23 -2.05
C LEU A 358 21.97 2.60 -0.71
N LEU A 359 21.55 3.19 0.41
CA LEU A 359 21.78 2.61 1.74
C LEU A 359 21.13 1.23 1.85
N ALA A 360 19.84 1.11 1.50
CA ALA A 360 19.12 -0.15 1.52
C ALA A 360 19.72 -1.19 0.56
N LEU A 361 20.10 -0.76 -0.65
CA LEU A 361 20.74 -1.62 -1.65
C LEU A 361 22.07 -2.17 -1.14
N GLY A 362 22.92 -1.33 -0.54
CA GLY A 362 24.18 -1.82 0.01
C GLY A 362 23.99 -2.74 1.23
N VAL A 363 22.97 -2.52 2.07
CA VAL A 363 22.62 -3.52 3.11
C VAL A 363 22.23 -4.85 2.47
N ALA A 364 21.40 -4.83 1.42
CA ALA A 364 21.00 -6.04 0.71
C ALA A 364 22.19 -6.75 0.04
N GLU A 365 23.06 -5.99 -0.62
CA GLU A 365 24.31 -6.48 -1.23
C GLU A 365 25.21 -7.13 -0.18
N ARG A 366 25.43 -6.50 0.97
CA ARG A 366 26.27 -7.07 2.05
C ARG A 366 25.70 -8.38 2.58
N LEU A 367 24.39 -8.43 2.82
CA LEU A 367 23.72 -9.64 3.29
C LEU A 367 23.76 -10.74 2.23
N ALA A 368 23.63 -10.37 0.96
CA ALA A 368 23.70 -11.30 -0.16
C ALA A 368 25.12 -11.88 -0.32
N TRP A 369 26.15 -11.04 -0.16
CA TRP A 369 27.56 -11.46 -0.15
C TRP A 369 27.87 -12.39 1.02
N LEU A 370 27.38 -12.05 2.23
CA LEU A 370 27.50 -12.88 3.43
C LEU A 370 26.95 -14.29 3.15
N LEU A 371 25.76 -14.34 2.56
CA LEU A 371 25.09 -15.59 2.24
C LEU A 371 25.79 -16.37 1.11
N ALA A 372 26.36 -15.66 0.13
CA ALA A 372 26.99 -16.27 -1.05
C ALA A 372 28.33 -16.95 -0.71
N PHE A 373 29.15 -16.28 0.11
CA PHE A 373 30.57 -16.64 0.28
C PHE A 373 31.01 -16.88 1.74
N GLU A 374 30.35 -16.30 2.74
CA GLU A 374 30.80 -16.38 4.14
C GLU A 374 30.06 -17.45 4.95
N THR A 375 28.78 -17.70 4.67
CA THR A 375 28.01 -18.72 5.38
C THR A 375 28.20 -20.11 4.77
N ARG A 376 28.58 -21.08 5.62
CA ARG A 376 28.65 -22.52 5.25
C ARG A 376 27.39 -23.31 5.60
N VAL A 377 26.36 -22.65 6.13
CA VAL A 377 25.23 -23.30 6.83
C VAL A 377 24.12 -23.77 5.87
N PHE A 378 23.93 -23.09 4.74
CA PHE A 378 22.91 -23.45 3.75
C PHE A 378 23.50 -23.37 2.34
N GLU A 379 23.24 -24.37 1.49
CA GLU A 379 23.32 -24.11 0.06
C GLU A 379 22.20 -23.11 -0.31
N THR A 380 22.51 -22.13 -1.15
CA THR A 380 21.61 -21.01 -1.49
C THR A 380 20.24 -21.48 -1.97
N LEU A 381 20.16 -22.68 -2.56
CA LEU A 381 18.93 -23.33 -3.00
C LEU A 381 18.02 -23.76 -1.84
N ASP A 382 18.60 -24.33 -0.77
CA ASP A 382 17.86 -24.83 0.40
C ASP A 382 17.20 -23.69 1.19
N LEU A 383 17.91 -22.57 1.31
CA LEU A 383 17.38 -21.37 1.96
C LEU A 383 16.21 -20.75 1.16
N GLY A 384 16.31 -20.76 -0.17
CA GLY A 384 15.23 -20.28 -1.04
C GLY A 384 13.95 -21.11 -0.90
N ILE A 385 14.07 -22.43 -0.84
CA ILE A 385 12.95 -23.35 -0.62
C ILE A 385 12.34 -23.12 0.78
N LEU A 386 13.18 -23.01 1.82
CA LEU A 386 12.72 -22.74 3.18
C LEU A 386 11.94 -21.42 3.27
N LEU A 387 12.45 -20.35 2.66
CA LEU A 387 11.78 -19.06 2.63
C LEU A 387 10.44 -19.15 1.90
N ALA A 388 10.36 -19.84 0.77
CA ALA A 388 9.10 -20.05 0.05
C ALA A 388 8.05 -20.81 0.90
N VAL A 389 8.48 -21.85 1.63
CA VAL A 389 7.60 -22.60 2.55
C VAL A 389 7.10 -21.71 3.69
N ILE A 390 7.99 -20.94 4.32
CA ILE A 390 7.62 -20.00 5.41
C ILE A 390 6.65 -18.94 4.87
N SER A 391 6.87 -18.44 3.66
CA SER A 391 5.99 -17.46 2.99
C SER A 391 4.59 -18.01 2.81
N GLY A 392 4.48 -19.23 2.27
CA GLY A 392 3.21 -19.92 2.08
C GLY A 392 2.49 -20.18 3.41
N ALA A 393 3.22 -20.62 4.43
CA ALA A 393 2.67 -20.85 5.77
C ALA A 393 2.16 -19.55 6.42
N ALA A 394 2.93 -18.46 6.33
CA ALA A 394 2.53 -17.16 6.85
C ALA A 394 1.27 -16.62 6.14
N GLN A 395 1.16 -16.83 4.82
CA GLN A 395 -0.02 -16.42 4.05
C GLN A 395 -1.25 -17.27 4.37
N ALA A 396 -1.10 -18.58 4.56
CA ALA A 396 -2.17 -19.45 5.02
C ALA A 396 -2.67 -19.03 6.42
N LEU A 397 -1.73 -18.70 7.33
CA LEU A 397 -2.05 -18.19 8.66
C LEU A 397 -2.80 -16.85 8.58
N MET A 398 -2.38 -15.92 7.72
CA MET A 398 -3.09 -14.65 7.49
C MET A 398 -4.56 -14.87 7.13
N ILE A 399 -4.83 -15.77 6.19
CA ILE A 399 -6.18 -16.06 5.70
C ILE A 399 -7.01 -16.66 6.85
N SER A 400 -6.43 -17.59 7.62
CA SER A 400 -7.08 -18.17 8.80
C SER A 400 -7.43 -17.11 9.87
N LEU A 401 -6.52 -16.18 10.14
CA LEU A 401 -6.75 -15.09 11.11
C LEU A 401 -7.80 -14.07 10.62
N ARG A 402 -7.89 -13.80 9.32
CA ARG A 402 -8.90 -12.89 8.75
C ARG A 402 -10.30 -13.51 8.74
N THR A 403 -10.39 -14.80 8.42
CA THR A 403 -11.66 -15.54 8.41
C THR A 403 -12.25 -15.73 9.81
N THR A 404 -11.39 -15.90 10.83
CA THR A 404 -11.81 -15.96 12.24
C THR A 404 -12.27 -14.60 12.76
N LYS A 405 -11.58 -13.50 12.44
CA LYS A 405 -12.04 -12.14 12.80
C LYS A 405 -13.37 -11.74 12.15
N GLY A 406 -13.65 -12.17 10.92
CA GLY A 406 -14.95 -11.94 10.27
C GLY A 406 -16.14 -12.60 10.98
N ARG A 407 -15.88 -13.51 11.93
CA ARG A 407 -16.89 -14.20 12.74
C ARG A 407 -17.24 -13.49 14.04
N GLU A 408 -16.41 -12.55 14.51
CA GLU A 408 -16.63 -11.83 15.77
C GLU A 408 -16.82 -10.33 15.52
N GLN A 409 -18.07 -9.87 15.50
CA GLN A 409 -18.45 -8.45 15.52
C GLN A 409 -18.26 -7.84 16.91
N LYS A 410 -17.10 -7.98 17.55
CA LYS A 410 -16.78 -7.26 18.79
C LYS A 410 -15.97 -6.00 18.48
N PRO A 411 -16.20 -4.89 19.22
CA PRO A 411 -15.45 -3.65 19.02
C PRO A 411 -13.96 -3.91 19.22
N ALA A 412 -13.18 -3.43 18.26
CA ALA A 412 -11.74 -3.64 18.14
C ALA A 412 -10.98 -3.14 19.40
N GLY A 413 -10.49 -4.06 20.24
CA GLY A 413 -9.50 -3.74 21.27
C GLY A 413 -8.13 -3.39 20.65
N ALA A 414 -7.25 -2.73 21.42
CA ALA A 414 -5.91 -2.28 20.97
C ALA A 414 -5.04 -3.41 20.36
N THR A 415 -5.17 -4.64 20.87
CA THR A 415 -4.53 -5.84 20.32
C THR A 415 -4.99 -6.19 18.91
N SER A 416 -6.19 -5.77 18.50
CA SER A 416 -6.74 -6.06 17.18
C SER A 416 -6.09 -5.21 16.06
N LEU A 417 -5.48 -4.07 16.43
CA LEU A 417 -4.78 -3.16 15.53
C LEU A 417 -3.30 -3.53 15.33
N ILE A 418 -2.65 -4.11 16.34
CA ILE A 418 -1.20 -4.42 16.29
C ILE A 418 -0.91 -5.63 15.39
N VAL A 419 -1.76 -6.66 15.44
CA VAL A 419 -1.54 -7.93 14.71
C VAL A 419 -1.41 -7.72 13.18
N PRO A 420 -2.27 -6.93 12.50
CA PRO A 420 -2.10 -6.63 11.08
C PRO A 420 -0.76 -5.96 10.74
N HIS A 421 -0.30 -5.01 11.55
CA HIS A 421 0.96 -4.31 11.31
C HIS A 421 2.17 -5.22 11.50
N LEU A 422 2.16 -6.06 12.55
CA LEU A 422 3.23 -7.04 12.77
C LEU A 422 3.30 -8.05 11.63
N LEU A 423 2.16 -8.49 11.13
CA LEU A 423 2.07 -9.44 10.02
C LEU A 423 2.53 -8.82 8.69
N GLN A 424 2.25 -7.53 8.49
CA GLN A 424 2.76 -6.76 7.37
C GLN A 424 4.29 -6.59 7.45
N LEU A 425 4.82 -6.32 8.63
CA LEU A 425 6.27 -6.25 8.87
C LEU A 425 6.95 -7.60 8.57
N VAL A 426 6.39 -8.72 9.04
CA VAL A 426 6.87 -10.06 8.69
C VAL A 426 6.88 -10.28 7.18
N GLY A 427 5.83 -9.84 6.49
CA GLY A 427 5.76 -9.88 5.02
C GLY A 427 6.91 -9.11 4.36
N TYR A 428 7.16 -7.87 4.79
CA TYR A 428 8.27 -7.09 4.25
C TYR A 428 9.65 -7.70 4.52
N LEU A 429 9.87 -8.21 5.74
CA LEU A 429 11.12 -8.87 6.10
C LEU A 429 11.36 -10.12 5.25
N LEU A 430 10.31 -10.90 5.00
CA LEU A 430 10.39 -12.11 4.20
C LEU A 430 10.59 -11.81 2.70
N THR A 431 9.95 -10.78 2.16
CA THR A 431 10.25 -10.28 0.80
C THR A 431 11.69 -9.80 0.68
N ALA A 432 12.19 -9.08 1.68
CA ALA A 432 13.59 -8.64 1.70
C ALA A 432 14.57 -9.83 1.78
N ALA A 433 14.27 -10.84 2.59
CA ALA A 433 15.07 -12.06 2.69
C ALA A 433 15.08 -12.84 1.36
N LEU A 434 13.93 -12.95 0.67
CA LEU A 434 13.85 -13.56 -0.66
C LEU A 434 14.66 -12.79 -1.71
N LEU A 435 14.60 -11.46 -1.70
CA LEU A 435 15.43 -10.61 -2.57
C LEU A 435 16.92 -10.88 -2.32
N VAL A 436 17.35 -10.84 -1.07
CA VAL A 436 18.74 -11.12 -0.66
C VAL A 436 19.17 -12.53 -1.10
N CYS A 437 18.30 -13.53 -0.98
CA CYS A 437 18.58 -14.89 -1.42
C CYS A 437 18.82 -14.98 -2.93
N TRP A 438 17.99 -14.34 -3.74
CA TRP A 438 18.15 -14.31 -5.20
C TRP A 438 19.39 -13.52 -5.64
N VAL A 439 19.62 -12.35 -5.06
CA VAL A 439 20.82 -11.54 -5.33
C VAL A 439 22.08 -12.30 -4.93
N SER A 440 22.06 -13.02 -3.81
CA SER A 440 23.16 -13.87 -3.36
C SER A 440 23.50 -14.96 -4.37
N LEU A 441 22.48 -15.61 -4.96
CA LEU A 441 22.69 -16.60 -6.01
C LEU A 441 23.37 -15.98 -7.23
N VAL A 442 22.92 -14.81 -7.69
CA VAL A 442 23.52 -14.10 -8.83
C VAL A 442 24.97 -13.75 -8.52
N LEU A 443 25.24 -13.11 -7.37
CA LEU A 443 26.60 -12.77 -6.95
C LEU A 443 27.50 -14.01 -6.87
N LYS A 444 27.00 -15.12 -6.34
CA LYS A 444 27.75 -16.38 -6.25
C LYS A 444 28.14 -16.90 -7.63
N VAL A 445 27.19 -16.93 -8.58
CA VAL A 445 27.44 -17.39 -9.97
C VAL A 445 28.42 -16.47 -10.69
N THR A 446 28.26 -15.15 -10.52
CA THR A 446 29.07 -14.15 -11.22
C THR A 446 30.49 -14.01 -10.64
N PHE A 447 30.66 -14.04 -9.31
CA PHE A 447 31.95 -13.77 -8.68
C PHE A 447 32.78 -15.02 -8.32
N ALA A 448 32.17 -16.21 -8.23
CA ALA A 448 32.96 -17.44 -8.00
C ALA A 448 34.05 -17.66 -9.07
N PRO A 449 33.80 -17.41 -10.38
CA PRO A 449 34.83 -17.52 -11.41
C PRO A 449 35.88 -16.40 -11.38
N VAL A 450 35.60 -15.26 -10.75
CA VAL A 450 36.55 -14.12 -10.65
C VAL A 450 37.67 -14.43 -9.67
N PHE A 451 37.39 -15.23 -8.64
CA PHE A 451 38.34 -15.59 -7.59
C PHE A 451 38.51 -17.12 -7.46
N PRO A 452 38.97 -17.82 -8.52
CA PRO A 452 38.98 -19.28 -8.57
C PRO A 452 39.88 -19.89 -7.47
N HIS A 453 40.99 -19.24 -7.14
CA HIS A 453 41.93 -19.70 -6.12
C HIS A 453 41.44 -19.51 -4.67
N LEU A 454 40.48 -18.60 -4.44
CA LEU A 454 39.90 -18.35 -3.12
C LEU A 454 38.88 -19.44 -2.74
N MET A 455 38.24 -20.02 -3.75
CA MET A 455 37.30 -21.16 -3.61
C MET A 455 38.03 -22.48 -3.36
N LEU A 456 39.20 -22.69 -3.99
CA LEU A 456 40.01 -23.91 -3.87
C LEU A 456 40.79 -24.02 -2.55
N SER A 457 41.08 -22.90 -1.88
CA SER A 457 41.91 -22.86 -0.66
C SER A 457 41.14 -23.07 0.65
N GLY A 458 39.82 -23.36 0.59
CA GLY A 458 38.99 -23.51 1.78
C GLY A 458 38.86 -22.23 2.62
N GLY A 459 39.12 -21.06 2.03
CA GLY A 459 39.01 -19.75 2.67
C GLY A 459 40.32 -19.18 3.23
N LYS A 460 41.49 -19.76 2.94
CA LYS A 460 42.78 -19.12 3.24
C LYS A 460 43.21 -18.25 2.05
N PRO A 461 43.38 -16.93 2.20
CA PRO A 461 43.77 -16.07 1.09
C PRO A 461 45.19 -16.42 0.63
N PRO A 462 45.41 -16.72 -0.67
CA PRO A 462 46.75 -16.75 -1.27
C PRO A 462 47.48 -15.41 -1.07
N GLU A 463 48.82 -15.40 -1.09
CA GLU A 463 49.62 -14.17 -0.95
C GLU A 463 49.32 -13.13 -2.05
N VAL A 464 48.93 -13.58 -3.25
CA VAL A 464 48.44 -12.73 -4.35
C VAL A 464 47.36 -13.49 -5.11
N VAL A 465 46.18 -12.89 -5.27
CA VAL A 465 45.12 -13.40 -6.14
C VAL A 465 44.92 -12.38 -7.25
N GLU A 466 45.34 -12.71 -8.47
CA GLU A 466 44.96 -11.92 -9.64
C GLU A 466 43.49 -12.21 -9.98
N PRO A 467 42.61 -11.19 -9.98
CA PRO A 467 41.19 -11.39 -10.27
C PRO A 467 40.94 -11.60 -11.76
N GLU A 468 40.14 -12.60 -12.11
CA GLU A 468 39.73 -12.90 -13.49
C GLU A 468 38.36 -12.31 -13.83
N PHE A 469 38.28 -10.99 -13.96
CA PHE A 469 37.01 -10.30 -14.22
C PHE A 469 36.32 -10.69 -15.53
N VAL A 470 37.07 -11.13 -16.56
CA VAL A 470 36.50 -11.62 -17.82
C VAL A 470 35.58 -12.81 -17.58
N SER A 471 36.01 -13.75 -16.73
CA SER A 471 35.24 -14.92 -16.32
C SER A 471 33.94 -14.51 -15.60
N GLY A 472 33.98 -13.43 -14.82
CA GLY A 472 32.78 -12.86 -14.18
C GLY A 472 31.79 -12.25 -15.17
N TRP A 473 32.27 -11.44 -16.12
CA TRP A 473 31.40 -10.87 -17.17
C TRP A 473 30.76 -11.95 -18.05
N LEU A 474 31.49 -13.01 -18.37
CA LEU A 474 30.96 -14.16 -19.12
C LEU A 474 29.91 -14.95 -18.33
N ALA A 475 30.05 -15.06 -17.01
CA ALA A 475 29.06 -15.71 -16.16
C ALA A 475 27.78 -14.87 -15.95
N LEU A 476 27.85 -13.57 -16.18
CA LEU A 476 26.72 -12.65 -16.08
C LEU A 476 25.88 -12.58 -17.37
N LEU A 477 26.52 -12.77 -18.53
CA LEU A 477 25.88 -12.88 -19.85
C LEU A 477 25.15 -14.22 -20.00
#